data_AF-A0A3D2S633-F1
#
_entry.id   AF-A0A3D2S633-F1
#
_cell.length_a   1.000
_cell.length_b   1.000
_cell.length_c   1.000
_cell.angle_alpha   90.00
_cell.angle_beta   90.00
_cell.angle_gamma   90.00
#
_symmetry.space_group_name_H-M   'P 1'
#
loop_
_entity.id
_entity.type
_entity.pdbx_description
1 polymer ?
#
loop_
_entity_poly.entity_id
_entity_poly.type
_entity_poly.pdbx_seq_one_letter_code
_entity_poly.pdbx_strand_id
1 'polypeptide(L)'
;MIATLIQATLAGLGLIFLPLFLWRHRLKTPVDQTHGSPLYLVLFYFLCLGAGFMFVEIAFIQKFLLFLGQPTYTVATVLCGFLVFSGLGSLFSTKFKNSCLLRQRNPILFAIGIVSLITCLYLQLLPFIFSQLTINSNIIKIIFSICLIGPLAFFMGIPFPLGIDLLRRCHPSFITWAWGINGYASVVSAILATFLAITFGFNTVILLATTIYLFGAWVSYYYWVSE
;
A
#
# COMPACT_ATOMS: atom_id res chain seq x y z
N MET A 1 1.66 -23.21 0.83
CA MET A 1 1.33 -21.88 0.27
C MET A 1 -0.06 -21.83 -0.36
N ILE A 2 -0.43 -22.76 -1.24
CA ILE A 2 -1.79 -22.77 -1.82
C ILE A 2 -2.86 -23.00 -0.75
N ALA A 3 -2.69 -24.00 0.12
CA ALA A 3 -3.61 -24.26 1.23
C ALA A 3 -3.73 -23.08 2.21
N THR A 4 -2.62 -22.41 2.54
CA THR A 4 -2.60 -21.22 3.41
C THR A 4 -3.26 -20.01 2.74
N LEU A 5 -3.14 -19.88 1.42
CA LEU A 5 -3.81 -18.83 0.64
C LEU A 5 -5.33 -19.06 0.63
N ILE A 6 -5.78 -20.30 0.39
CA ILE A 6 -7.19 -20.69 0.45
C ILE A 6 -7.72 -20.45 1.87
N GLN A 7 -7.00 -20.86 2.91
CA GLN A 7 -7.41 -20.65 4.29
C GLN A 7 -7.49 -19.17 4.64
N ALA A 8 -6.50 -18.35 4.27
CA ALA A 8 -6.49 -16.91 4.57
C ALA A 8 -7.59 -16.16 3.81
N THR A 9 -7.84 -16.51 2.55
CA THR A 9 -8.94 -15.93 1.77
C THR A 9 -10.29 -16.31 2.34
N LEU A 10 -10.52 -17.60 2.64
CA LEU A 10 -11.78 -18.05 3.25
C LEU A 10 -12.00 -17.46 4.64
N ALA A 11 -10.98 -17.47 5.50
CA ALA A 11 -11.07 -16.90 6.85
C ALA A 11 -11.30 -15.38 6.79
N GLY A 12 -10.61 -14.68 5.91
CA GLY A 12 -10.75 -13.24 5.76
C GLY A 12 -12.09 -12.82 5.15
N LEU A 13 -12.59 -13.55 4.15
CA LEU A 13 -13.95 -13.37 3.65
C LEU A 13 -14.97 -13.65 4.76
N GLY A 14 -14.79 -14.72 5.53
CA GLY A 14 -15.62 -15.00 6.70
C GLY A 14 -15.63 -13.84 7.69
N LEU A 15 -14.47 -13.30 8.05
CA LEU A 15 -14.33 -12.21 9.02
C LEU A 15 -14.84 -10.85 8.50
N ILE A 16 -14.84 -10.63 7.19
CA ILE A 16 -15.47 -9.46 6.54
C ILE A 16 -16.99 -9.62 6.49
N PHE A 17 -17.50 -10.77 6.05
CA PHE A 17 -18.93 -11.00 5.86
C PHE A 17 -19.69 -11.22 7.18
N LEU A 18 -19.05 -11.76 8.22
CA LEU A 18 -19.66 -12.01 9.53
C LEU A 18 -20.21 -10.74 10.20
N PRO A 19 -19.44 -9.65 10.39
CA PRO A 19 -19.98 -8.39 10.90
C PRO A 19 -20.96 -7.76 9.91
N LEU A 20 -20.77 -7.91 8.60
CA LEU A 20 -21.72 -7.42 7.57
C LEU A 20 -23.10 -8.05 7.74
N PHE A 21 -23.16 -9.35 8.01
CA PHE A 21 -24.39 -10.11 8.20
C PHE A 21 -25.04 -9.84 9.57
N LEU A 22 -24.23 -9.77 10.63
CA LEU A 22 -24.71 -9.50 12.00
C LEU A 22 -25.17 -8.05 12.20
N TRP A 23 -24.49 -7.08 11.56
CA TRP A 23 -24.83 -5.66 11.64
C TRP A 23 -25.75 -5.16 10.52
N ARG A 24 -26.17 -6.03 9.59
CA ARG A 24 -27.09 -5.70 8.49
C ARG A 24 -28.38 -5.01 8.96
N HIS A 25 -28.84 -5.32 10.17
CA HIS A 25 -30.05 -4.73 10.75
C HIS A 25 -29.86 -3.38 11.44
N ARG A 26 -28.63 -2.97 11.80
CA ARG A 26 -28.34 -1.65 12.42
C ARG A 26 -27.83 -0.60 11.42
N LEU A 27 -27.44 -1.02 10.21
CA LEU A 27 -26.99 -0.15 9.12
C LEU A 27 -28.14 0.52 8.34
N LYS A 28 -29.39 0.43 8.83
CA LYS A 28 -30.50 1.29 8.40
C LYS A 28 -30.33 2.71 8.96
N THR A 29 -29.20 3.35 8.71
CA THR A 29 -29.15 4.81 8.68
C THR A 29 -29.57 5.23 7.27
N PRO A 30 -30.40 6.28 7.10
CA PRO A 30 -30.75 6.75 5.78
C PRO A 30 -29.44 7.06 5.06
N VAL A 31 -29.18 6.35 3.96
CA VAL A 31 -28.13 6.74 3.03
C VAL A 31 -28.65 8.03 2.42
N ASP A 32 -28.18 9.18 2.93
CA ASP A 32 -28.37 10.44 2.22
C ASP A 32 -27.70 10.26 0.84
N GLN A 33 -28.54 10.13 -0.18
CA GLN A 33 -28.18 9.91 -1.58
C GLN A 33 -27.62 11.18 -2.21
N THR A 34 -26.76 11.92 -1.50
CA THR A 34 -26.32 13.26 -1.92
C THR A 34 -24.96 13.29 -2.61
N HIS A 35 -24.19 12.19 -2.59
CA HIS A 35 -22.96 12.06 -3.39
C HIS A 35 -22.95 10.75 -4.19
N GLY A 36 -22.98 10.87 -5.53
CA GLY A 36 -23.16 9.77 -6.49
C GLY A 36 -21.97 8.81 -6.64
N SER A 37 -21.07 8.72 -5.67
CA SER A 37 -19.93 7.80 -5.75
C SER A 37 -20.36 6.37 -5.40
N PRO A 38 -20.13 5.38 -6.27
CA PRO A 38 -20.46 3.99 -5.94
C PRO A 38 -19.50 3.48 -4.86
N LEU A 39 -20.07 3.14 -3.69
CA LEU A 39 -19.35 2.64 -2.52
C LEU A 39 -18.34 1.52 -2.84
N TYR A 40 -18.68 0.61 -3.76
CA TYR A 40 -17.81 -0.51 -4.12
C TYR A 40 -16.46 -0.05 -4.71
N LEU A 41 -16.40 1.10 -5.39
CA LEU A 41 -15.14 1.64 -5.92
C LEU A 41 -14.26 2.23 -4.82
N VAL A 42 -14.87 2.84 -3.81
CA VAL A 42 -14.13 3.32 -2.63
C VAL A 42 -13.50 2.14 -1.90
N LEU A 43 -14.27 1.07 -1.68
CA LEU A 43 -13.76 -0.15 -1.06
C LEU A 43 -12.67 -0.82 -1.91
N PHE A 44 -12.84 -0.84 -3.23
CA PHE A 44 -11.83 -1.34 -4.16
C PHE A 44 -10.53 -0.51 -4.13
N TYR A 45 -10.63 0.82 -3.99
CA TYR A 45 -9.46 1.67 -3.78
C TYR A 45 -8.65 1.26 -2.54
N PHE A 46 -9.30 1.07 -1.39
CA PHE A 46 -8.62 0.63 -0.16
C PHE A 46 -8.04 -0.79 -0.26
N LEU A 47 -8.69 -1.66 -1.02
CA LEU A 47 -8.18 -2.98 -1.37
C LEU A 47 -6.88 -2.87 -2.18
N CYS A 48 -6.88 -2.05 -3.24
CA CYS A 48 -5.69 -1.79 -4.05
C CYS A 48 -4.55 -1.18 -3.24
N LEU A 49 -4.83 -0.21 -2.35
CA LEU A 49 -3.81 0.37 -1.49
C LEU A 49 -3.16 -0.68 -0.58
N GLY A 50 -3.95 -1.53 0.07
CA GLY A 50 -3.43 -2.56 0.99
C GLY A 50 -2.65 -3.64 0.24
N ALA A 51 -3.16 -4.07 -0.90
CA ALA A 51 -2.49 -5.05 -1.75
C ALA A 51 -1.18 -4.50 -2.32
N GLY A 52 -1.22 -3.30 -2.92
CA GLY A 52 -0.03 -2.64 -3.46
C GLY A 52 1.05 -2.45 -2.41
N PHE A 53 0.68 -1.96 -1.21
CA PHE A 53 1.62 -1.74 -0.11
C PHE A 53 2.36 -3.02 0.26
N MET A 54 1.61 -4.10 0.52
CA MET A 54 2.19 -5.37 0.93
C MET A 54 3.00 -6.05 -0.17
N PHE A 55 2.60 -5.94 -1.45
CA PHE A 55 3.42 -6.47 -2.54
C PHE A 55 4.78 -5.78 -2.62
N VAL A 56 4.80 -4.44 -2.53
CA VAL A 56 6.07 -3.68 -2.52
C VAL A 56 6.89 -4.05 -1.29
N GLU A 57 6.29 -4.03 -0.10
CA GLU A 57 6.99 -4.30 1.16
C GLU A 57 7.63 -5.70 1.16
N ILE A 58 6.88 -6.75 0.81
CA ILE A 58 7.40 -8.12 0.75
C ILE A 58 8.49 -8.27 -0.31
N ALA A 59 8.31 -7.68 -1.50
CA ALA A 59 9.33 -7.74 -2.54
C ALA A 59 10.63 -7.02 -2.11
N PHE A 60 10.51 -5.94 -1.34
CA PHE A 60 11.66 -5.22 -0.80
C PHE A 60 12.35 -6.02 0.29
N ILE A 61 11.62 -6.66 1.20
CA ILE A 61 12.21 -7.59 2.18
C ILE A 61 13.10 -8.61 1.46
N GLN A 62 12.61 -9.20 0.37
CA GLN A 62 13.36 -10.23 -0.33
C GLN A 62 14.53 -9.68 -1.17
N LYS A 63 14.40 -8.50 -1.80
CA LYS A 63 15.53 -7.87 -2.51
C LYS A 63 16.63 -7.42 -1.55
N PHE A 64 16.26 -6.80 -0.43
CA PHE A 64 17.23 -6.35 0.58
C PHE A 64 17.86 -7.52 1.33
N LEU A 65 17.22 -8.69 1.35
CA LEU A 65 17.82 -9.91 1.88
C LEU A 65 19.10 -10.30 1.12
N LEU A 66 19.12 -10.09 -0.20
CA LEU A 66 20.30 -10.35 -1.03
C LEU A 66 21.48 -9.43 -0.68
N PHE A 67 21.20 -8.23 -0.17
CA PHE A 67 22.21 -7.23 0.19
C PHE A 67 22.70 -7.36 1.64
N LEU A 68 21.76 -7.54 2.58
CA LEU A 68 22.03 -7.67 4.02
C LEU A 68 22.46 -9.08 4.41
N GLY A 69 22.06 -10.10 3.65
CA GLY A 69 22.46 -11.50 3.83
C GLY A 69 21.83 -12.23 5.03
N GLN A 70 21.24 -11.50 5.97
CA GLN A 70 20.64 -12.08 7.18
C GLN A 70 19.13 -11.79 7.26
N PRO A 71 18.27 -12.83 7.28
CA PRO A 71 16.81 -12.67 7.27
C PRO A 71 16.27 -11.77 8.38
N THR A 72 16.73 -11.98 9.61
CA THR A 72 16.24 -11.26 10.79
C THR A 72 16.51 -9.76 10.69
N TYR A 73 17.73 -9.37 10.33
CA TYR A 73 18.07 -7.94 10.15
C TYR A 73 17.35 -7.32 8.98
N THR A 74 17.15 -8.07 7.90
CA THR A 74 16.45 -7.57 6.71
C THR A 74 15.01 -7.25 7.02
N VAL A 75 14.27 -8.19 7.59
CA VAL A 75 12.86 -7.99 7.94
C VAL A 75 12.72 -6.83 8.91
N ALA A 76 13.54 -6.79 9.97
CA ALA A 76 13.49 -5.70 10.95
C ALA A 76 13.80 -4.33 10.32
N THR A 77 14.84 -4.24 9.49
CA THR A 77 15.25 -2.98 8.85
C THR A 77 14.21 -2.49 7.86
N VAL A 78 13.69 -3.39 7.03
CA VAL A 78 12.72 -3.04 5.99
C VAL A 78 11.39 -2.64 6.63
N LEU A 79 10.85 -3.45 7.55
CA LEU A 79 9.61 -3.09 8.26
C LEU A 79 9.76 -1.78 9.02
N CYS A 80 10.87 -1.57 9.74
CA CYS A 80 11.13 -0.32 10.45
C CYS A 80 11.17 0.87 9.48
N GLY A 81 11.90 0.76 8.36
CA GLY A 81 11.94 1.78 7.33
C GLY A 81 10.56 2.07 6.74
N PHE A 82 9.81 1.04 6.34
CA PHE A 82 8.48 1.22 5.78
C PHE A 82 7.53 1.86 6.78
N LEU A 83 7.51 1.42 8.04
CA LEU A 83 6.61 1.96 9.07
C LEU A 83 6.95 3.40 9.46
N VAL A 84 8.23 3.71 9.70
CA VAL A 84 8.65 5.07 10.08
C VAL A 84 8.37 6.05 8.97
N PHE A 85 8.80 5.74 7.74
CA PHE A 85 8.65 6.68 6.64
C PHE A 85 7.22 6.76 6.11
N SER A 86 6.46 5.65 6.07
CA SER A 86 5.04 5.71 5.71
C SER A 86 4.22 6.44 6.78
N GLY A 87 4.57 6.30 8.06
CA GLY A 87 4.00 7.11 9.15
C GLY A 87 4.29 8.61 8.97
N LEU A 88 5.52 8.98 8.61
CA LEU A 88 5.88 10.36 8.29
C LEU A 88 5.10 10.88 7.06
N GLY A 89 4.98 10.09 5.99
CA GLY A 89 4.19 10.42 4.81
C GLY A 89 2.72 10.66 5.16
N SER A 90 2.18 9.82 6.03
CA SER A 90 0.81 9.94 6.54
C SER A 90 0.58 11.25 7.31
N LEU A 91 1.52 11.65 8.18
CA LEU A 91 1.46 12.95 8.87
C LEU A 91 1.51 14.14 7.90
N PHE A 92 2.37 14.05 6.88
CA PHE A 92 2.53 15.09 5.87
C PHE A 92 1.40 15.16 4.85
N SER A 93 0.51 14.18 4.80
CA SER A 93 -0.65 14.16 3.88
C SER A 93 -1.52 15.41 4.00
N THR A 94 -1.69 15.94 5.23
CA THR A 94 -2.45 17.16 5.51
C THR A 94 -1.81 18.41 4.91
N LYS A 95 -0.48 18.51 4.92
CA LYS A 95 0.28 19.60 4.28
C LYS A 95 0.25 19.47 2.75
N PHE A 96 0.27 18.25 2.24
CA PHE A 96 0.14 17.96 0.80
C PHE A 96 -1.20 18.45 0.24
N LYS A 97 -2.29 18.23 0.99
CA LYS A 97 -3.63 18.72 0.65
C LYS A 97 -3.72 20.25 0.58
N ASN A 98 -3.05 20.95 1.50
CA ASN A 98 -3.15 22.41 1.63
C ASN A 98 -2.17 23.17 0.73
N SER A 99 -1.27 22.47 0.02
CA SER A 99 -0.30 23.10 -0.86
C SER A 99 -0.98 23.59 -2.15
N CYS A 100 -0.92 24.89 -2.43
CA CYS A 100 -1.62 25.58 -3.53
C CYS A 100 -1.41 24.90 -4.92
N LEU A 101 -0.21 24.38 -5.18
CA LEU A 101 0.15 23.68 -6.43
C LEU A 101 -0.57 22.33 -6.62
N LEU A 102 -0.91 21.64 -5.54
CA LEU A 102 -1.58 20.33 -5.55
C LEU A 102 -3.07 20.45 -5.24
N ARG A 103 -3.57 21.65 -4.92
CA ARG A 103 -5.01 21.88 -4.75
C ARG A 103 -5.79 21.65 -6.06
N GLN A 104 -5.16 21.91 -7.21
CA GLN A 104 -5.72 21.62 -8.54
C GLN A 104 -5.38 20.21 -9.07
N ARG A 105 -4.43 19.48 -8.48
CA ARG A 105 -3.95 18.17 -8.96
C ARG A 105 -4.13 17.13 -7.88
N ASN A 106 -4.88 16.06 -8.17
CA ASN A 106 -5.17 14.98 -7.22
C ASN A 106 -3.89 14.49 -6.48
N PRO A 107 -3.73 14.80 -5.18
CA PRO A 107 -2.50 14.50 -4.43
C PRO A 107 -2.24 13.00 -4.32
N ILE A 108 -3.29 12.17 -4.38
CA ILE A 108 -3.19 10.70 -4.40
C ILE A 108 -2.51 10.24 -5.69
N LEU A 109 -2.92 10.79 -6.84
CA LEU A 109 -2.36 10.43 -8.14
C LEU A 109 -0.90 10.87 -8.26
N PHE A 110 -0.56 12.04 -7.70
CA PHE A 110 0.83 12.49 -7.63
C PHE A 110 1.70 11.56 -6.78
N ALA A 111 1.24 11.22 -5.56
CA ALA A 111 1.97 10.30 -4.69
C ALA A 111 2.16 8.94 -5.35
N ILE A 112 1.10 8.35 -5.92
CA ILE A 112 1.18 7.05 -6.60
C ILE A 112 2.04 7.12 -7.87
N GLY A 113 2.01 8.23 -8.61
CA GLY A 113 2.89 8.46 -9.75
C GLY A 113 4.37 8.44 -9.35
N ILE A 114 4.72 9.11 -8.25
CA ILE A 114 6.08 9.08 -7.69
C ILE A 114 6.45 7.67 -7.21
N VAL A 115 5.56 6.99 -6.48
CA VAL A 115 5.79 5.60 -6.03
C VAL A 115 6.09 4.70 -7.22
N SER A 116 5.30 4.81 -8.29
CA SER A 116 5.46 4.02 -9.51
C SER A 116 6.80 4.31 -10.19
N LEU A 117 7.18 5.59 -10.27
CA LEU A 117 8.45 6.02 -10.85
C LEU A 117 9.64 5.50 -10.03
N ILE A 118 9.65 5.70 -8.71
CA ILE A 118 10.73 5.23 -7.82
C ILE A 118 10.85 3.71 -7.90
N THR A 119 9.71 3.00 -7.85
CA THR A 119 9.67 1.54 -7.89
C THR A 119 10.24 1.01 -9.22
N CYS A 120 9.86 1.61 -10.35
CA CYS A 120 10.40 1.24 -11.66
C CYS A 120 11.91 1.52 -11.77
N LEU A 121 12.37 2.67 -11.25
CA LEU A 121 13.81 2.98 -11.19
C LEU A 121 14.56 1.94 -10.35
N TYR A 122 14.02 1.56 -9.20
CA TYR A 122 14.66 0.60 -8.29
C TYR A 122 14.74 -0.83 -8.85
N LEU A 123 13.87 -1.20 -9.81
CA LEU A 123 14.01 -2.49 -10.51
C LEU A 123 15.37 -2.61 -11.21
N GLN A 124 15.87 -1.53 -11.79
CA GLN A 124 17.14 -1.50 -12.53
C GLN A 124 18.31 -1.05 -11.65
N LEU A 125 18.06 -0.08 -10.78
CA LEU A 125 19.09 0.57 -9.98
C LEU A 125 19.56 -0.29 -8.81
N LEU A 126 18.66 -1.02 -8.11
CA LEU A 126 19.05 -1.82 -6.94
C LEU A 126 20.05 -2.94 -7.28
N PRO A 127 19.85 -3.76 -8.34
CA PRO A 127 20.84 -4.77 -8.72
C PRO A 127 22.21 -4.15 -9.03
N PHE A 128 22.23 -3.02 -9.74
CA PHE A 128 23.48 -2.31 -10.06
C PHE A 128 24.19 -1.82 -8.79
N ILE A 129 23.47 -1.10 -7.93
CA ILE A 129 23.97 -0.62 -6.63
C ILE A 129 24.53 -1.78 -5.81
N PHE A 130 23.76 -2.85 -5.62
CA PHE A 130 24.18 -3.99 -4.79
C PHE A 130 25.38 -4.75 -5.36
N SER A 131 25.55 -4.77 -6.69
CA SER A 131 26.71 -5.41 -7.32
C SER A 131 28.02 -4.62 -7.17
N GLN A 132 27.95 -3.30 -7.07
CA GLN A 132 29.12 -2.41 -7.00
C GLN A 132 29.53 -2.11 -5.55
N LEU A 133 28.60 -2.21 -4.60
CA LEU A 133 28.82 -1.86 -3.20
C LEU A 133 29.30 -3.05 -2.37
N THR A 134 30.62 -3.20 -2.28
CA THR A 134 31.25 -4.07 -1.28
C THR A 134 31.29 -3.37 0.08
N ILE A 135 30.17 -3.38 0.80
CA ILE A 135 30.10 -2.85 2.17
C ILE A 135 30.37 -3.97 3.17
N ASN A 136 31.47 -3.86 3.93
CA ASN A 136 31.82 -4.86 4.94
C ASN A 136 31.08 -4.68 6.27
N SER A 137 30.59 -3.47 6.58
CA SER A 137 29.91 -3.16 7.85
C SER A 137 28.39 -3.32 7.74
N ASN A 138 27.82 -4.16 8.62
CA ASN A 138 26.38 -4.39 8.70
C ASN A 138 25.59 -3.11 9.04
N ILE A 139 26.14 -2.23 9.88
CA ILE A 139 25.47 -0.98 10.29
C ILE A 139 25.31 -0.06 9.08
N ILE A 140 26.35 0.05 8.24
CA ILE A 140 26.31 0.89 7.04
C ILE A 140 25.28 0.33 6.05
N LYS A 141 25.20 -0.99 5.88
CA LYS A 141 24.17 -1.63 5.04
C LYS A 141 22.75 -1.29 5.53
N ILE A 142 22.52 -1.31 6.84
CA ILE A 142 21.22 -0.99 7.44
C ILE A 142 20.85 0.47 7.15
N ILE A 143 21.74 1.42 7.47
CA ILE A 143 21.50 2.85 7.22
C ILE A 143 21.23 3.10 5.74
N PHE A 144 22.04 2.52 4.85
CA PHE A 144 21.88 2.66 3.42
C PHE A 144 20.54 2.08 2.92
N SER A 145 20.11 0.94 3.48
CA SER A 145 18.82 0.34 3.15
C SER A 145 17.66 1.23 3.58
N ILE A 146 17.73 1.80 4.79
CA ILE A 146 16.73 2.74 5.30
C ILE A 146 16.66 3.99 4.40
N CYS A 147 17.82 4.52 3.98
CA CYS A 147 17.87 5.67 3.07
C CYS A 147 17.23 5.39 1.70
N LEU A 148 17.38 4.18 1.16
CA LEU A 148 16.73 3.78 -0.09
C LEU A 148 15.22 3.55 0.09
N ILE A 149 14.80 2.95 1.20
CA ILE A 149 13.38 2.68 1.47
C ILE A 149 12.61 3.96 1.76
N GLY A 150 13.24 4.90 2.46
CA GLY A 150 12.57 6.07 3.03
C GLY A 150 11.75 6.90 2.03
N PRO A 151 12.30 7.34 0.89
CA PRO A 151 11.55 8.10 -0.11
C PRO A 151 10.33 7.35 -0.62
N LEU A 152 10.50 6.06 -0.97
CA LEU A 152 9.41 5.24 -1.49
C LEU A 152 8.29 5.07 -0.45
N ALA A 153 8.66 4.63 0.76
CA ALA A 153 7.73 4.40 1.85
C ALA A 153 7.00 5.68 2.28
N PHE A 154 7.69 6.83 2.25
CA PHE A 154 7.08 8.13 2.51
C PHE A 154 5.93 8.44 1.56
N PHE A 155 6.15 8.34 0.24
CA PHE A 155 5.08 8.59 -0.72
C PHE A 155 3.97 7.53 -0.67
N MET A 156 4.29 6.28 -0.35
CA MET A 156 3.29 5.22 -0.12
C MET A 156 2.39 5.46 1.10
N GLY A 157 2.85 6.23 2.09
CA GLY A 157 2.08 6.57 3.29
C GLY A 157 1.03 7.67 3.09
N ILE A 158 1.07 8.41 1.99
CA ILE A 158 0.20 9.58 1.72
C ILE A 158 -1.23 9.20 1.28
N PRO A 159 -1.45 8.22 0.36
CA PRO A 159 -2.77 7.93 -0.21
C PRO A 159 -3.84 7.48 0.79
N PHE A 160 -3.43 6.74 1.84
CA PHE A 160 -4.39 6.13 2.77
C PHE A 160 -5.08 7.18 3.67
N PRO A 161 -4.38 8.08 4.38
CA PRO A 161 -5.02 9.14 5.16
C PRO A 161 -5.84 10.11 4.31
N LEU A 162 -5.39 10.41 3.09
CA LEU A 162 -6.15 11.22 2.15
C LEU A 162 -7.49 10.56 1.81
N GLY A 163 -7.48 9.26 1.51
CA GLY A 163 -8.71 8.49 1.26
C GLY A 163 -9.64 8.45 2.48
N ILE A 164 -9.11 8.39 3.70
CA ILE A 164 -9.93 8.40 4.93
C ILE A 164 -10.53 9.78 5.21
N ASP A 165 -9.78 10.87 5.04
CA ASP A 165 -10.31 12.24 5.21
C ASP A 165 -11.42 12.54 4.20
N LEU A 166 -11.25 12.04 2.99
CA LEU A 166 -12.22 12.04 1.91
C LEU A 166 -13.48 11.22 2.30
N LEU A 167 -13.31 9.99 2.78
CA LEU A 167 -14.42 9.13 3.23
C LEU A 167 -15.17 9.71 4.43
N ARG A 168 -14.48 10.41 5.34
CA ARG A 168 -15.08 11.09 6.50
C ARG A 168 -16.09 12.15 6.09
N ARG A 169 -15.91 12.80 4.93
CA ARG A 169 -16.81 13.84 4.41
C ARG A 169 -18.05 13.25 3.75
N CYS A 170 -17.88 12.21 2.93
CA CYS A 170 -18.95 11.66 2.12
C CYS A 170 -19.73 10.54 2.83
N HIS A 171 -19.03 9.59 3.47
CA HIS A 171 -19.63 8.38 4.05
C HIS A 171 -18.90 7.93 5.33
N PRO A 172 -19.04 8.65 6.46
CA PRO A 172 -18.30 8.38 7.69
C PRO A 172 -18.57 6.99 8.29
N SER A 173 -19.75 6.42 8.04
CA SER A 173 -20.13 5.06 8.47
C SER A 173 -19.31 3.94 7.82
N PHE A 174 -18.61 4.23 6.71
CA PHE A 174 -17.82 3.25 5.97
C PHE A 174 -16.32 3.28 6.26
N ILE A 175 -15.86 4.14 7.18
CA ILE A 175 -14.45 4.20 7.59
C ILE A 175 -13.99 2.83 8.14
N THR A 176 -14.78 2.19 8.99
CA THR A 176 -14.49 0.85 9.53
C THR A 176 -14.39 -0.22 8.42
N TRP A 177 -15.21 -0.12 7.38
CA TRP A 177 -15.13 -1.00 6.21
C TRP A 177 -13.84 -0.80 5.42
N ALA A 178 -13.44 0.45 5.20
CA ALA A 178 -12.18 0.76 4.53
C ALA A 178 -10.97 0.16 5.26
N TRP A 179 -10.91 0.29 6.60
CA TRP A 179 -9.87 -0.36 7.42
C TRP A 179 -9.92 -1.88 7.33
N GLY A 180 -11.11 -2.49 7.43
CA GLY A 180 -11.27 -3.93 7.37
C GLY A 180 -10.81 -4.53 6.03
N ILE A 181 -11.21 -3.91 4.91
CA ILE A 181 -10.82 -4.36 3.57
C ILE A 181 -9.33 -4.14 3.33
N ASN A 182 -8.77 -3.02 3.76
CA ASN A 182 -7.34 -2.76 3.65
C ASN A 182 -6.52 -3.80 4.44
N GLY A 183 -6.93 -4.11 5.67
CA GLY A 183 -6.29 -5.14 6.50
C GLY A 183 -6.39 -6.53 5.86
N TYR A 184 -7.57 -6.92 5.36
CA TYR A 184 -7.76 -8.18 4.65
C TYR A 184 -6.89 -8.28 3.39
N ALA A 185 -6.92 -7.25 2.55
CA ALA A 185 -6.12 -7.17 1.35
C ALA A 185 -4.64 -7.35 1.67
N SER A 186 -4.17 -6.74 2.75
CA SER A 186 -2.78 -6.84 3.18
C SER A 186 -2.37 -8.26 3.56
N VAL A 187 -3.19 -8.98 4.33
CA VAL A 187 -2.91 -10.37 4.74
C VAL A 187 -2.87 -11.31 3.53
N VAL A 188 -3.88 -11.25 2.66
CA VAL A 188 -3.93 -12.10 1.45
C VAL A 188 -2.76 -11.77 0.54
N SER A 189 -2.46 -10.49 0.37
CA SER A 189 -1.40 -10.01 -0.50
C SER A 189 -0.01 -10.38 -0.01
N ALA A 190 0.26 -10.41 1.29
CA ALA A 190 1.55 -10.83 1.81
C ALA A 190 1.87 -12.30 1.45
N ILE A 191 0.87 -13.19 1.56
CA ILE A 191 0.99 -14.60 1.17
C ILE A 191 1.15 -14.72 -0.35
N LEU A 192 0.32 -13.98 -1.11
CA LEU A 192 0.34 -14.00 -2.56
C LEU A 192 1.66 -13.45 -3.14
N ALA A 193 2.16 -12.34 -2.59
CA ALA A 193 3.43 -11.73 -2.98
C ALA A 193 4.60 -12.69 -2.75
N THR A 194 4.64 -13.37 -1.60
CA THR A 194 5.67 -14.37 -1.31
C THR A 194 5.60 -15.54 -2.31
N PHE A 195 4.39 -16.02 -2.61
CA PHE A 195 4.20 -17.11 -3.57
C PHE A 195 4.63 -16.71 -5.00
N LEU A 196 4.21 -15.53 -5.46
CA LEU A 196 4.57 -14.98 -6.76
C LEU A 196 6.06 -14.69 -6.87
N ALA A 197 6.69 -14.24 -5.78
CA ALA A 197 8.12 -14.00 -5.74
C ALA A 197 8.94 -15.28 -5.94
N ILE A 198 8.51 -16.39 -5.34
CA ILE A 198 9.20 -17.68 -5.46
C ILE A 198 9.01 -18.27 -6.87
N THR A 199 7.82 -18.09 -7.46
CA THR A 199 7.46 -18.71 -8.75
C THR A 199 7.89 -17.89 -9.97
N PHE A 200 7.76 -16.56 -9.91
CA PHE A 200 8.00 -15.64 -11.03
C PHE A 200 9.06 -14.57 -10.74
N GLY A 201 9.66 -14.58 -9.55
CA GLY A 201 10.68 -13.62 -9.14
C GLY A 201 10.13 -12.28 -8.63
N PHE A 202 10.99 -11.54 -7.92
CA PHE A 202 10.62 -10.28 -7.25
C PHE A 202 10.24 -9.15 -8.23
N ASN A 203 10.82 -9.14 -9.43
CA ASN A 203 10.52 -8.11 -10.43
C ASN A 203 9.05 -8.17 -10.86
N THR A 204 8.50 -9.37 -11.02
CA THR A 204 7.08 -9.60 -11.35
C THR A 204 6.17 -9.09 -10.25
N VAL A 205 6.50 -9.37 -8.99
CA VAL A 205 5.74 -8.90 -7.82
C VAL A 205 5.72 -7.37 -7.78
N ILE A 206 6.85 -6.72 -8.02
CA ILE A 206 6.96 -5.26 -8.03
C ILE A 206 6.17 -4.62 -9.17
N LEU A 207 6.20 -5.21 -10.37
CA LEU A 207 5.40 -4.75 -11.50
C LEU A 207 3.90 -4.88 -11.20
N LEU A 208 3.48 -6.02 -10.64
CA LEU A 208 2.09 -6.22 -10.20
C LEU A 208 1.70 -5.17 -9.14
N ALA A 209 2.55 -4.94 -8.14
CA ALA A 209 2.30 -3.92 -7.12
C ALA A 209 2.08 -2.53 -7.74
N THR A 210 2.91 -2.17 -8.72
CA THR A 210 2.83 -0.91 -9.44
C THR A 210 1.52 -0.81 -10.21
N THR A 211 1.12 -1.86 -10.93
CA THR A 211 -0.17 -1.89 -11.64
C THR A 211 -1.36 -1.77 -10.71
N ILE A 212 -1.36 -2.46 -9.56
CA ILE A 212 -2.42 -2.39 -8.55
C ILE A 212 -2.53 -0.97 -7.99
N TYR A 213 -1.40 -0.34 -7.66
CA TYR A 213 -1.39 1.05 -7.21
C TYR A 213 -1.93 2.02 -8.27
N LEU A 214 -1.52 1.86 -9.54
CA LEU A 214 -2.03 2.67 -10.64
C LEU A 214 -3.53 2.50 -10.85
N PHE A 215 -4.08 1.29 -10.71
CA PHE A 215 -5.53 1.07 -10.71
C PHE A 215 -6.22 1.81 -9.55
N GLY A 216 -5.64 1.77 -8.35
CA GLY A 216 -6.13 2.57 -7.22
C GLY A 216 -6.12 4.07 -7.52
N ALA A 217 -5.03 4.60 -8.08
CA ALA A 217 -4.93 6.00 -8.48
C ALA A 217 -5.98 6.37 -9.53
N TRP A 218 -6.18 5.51 -10.53
CA TRP A 218 -7.17 5.71 -11.60
C TRP A 218 -8.58 5.79 -11.02
N VAL A 219 -8.96 4.87 -10.13
CA VAL A 219 -10.25 4.92 -9.43
C VAL A 219 -10.39 6.21 -8.61
N SER A 220 -9.32 6.66 -7.94
CA SER A 220 -9.35 7.92 -7.20
C SER A 220 -9.54 9.14 -8.13
N TYR A 221 -8.95 9.11 -9.33
CA TYR A 221 -9.03 10.21 -10.29
C TYR A 221 -10.43 10.39 -10.89
N TYR A 222 -11.04 9.29 -11.35
CA TYR A 222 -12.34 9.36 -12.01
C TYR A 222 -13.50 9.72 -11.09
N TYR A 223 -13.38 9.44 -9.78
CA TYR A 223 -14.53 9.54 -8.87
C TYR A 223 -14.40 10.62 -7.81
N TRP A 224 -13.19 11.08 -7.48
CA TRP A 224 -12.99 12.05 -6.39
C TRP A 224 -12.52 13.42 -6.89
N VAL A 225 -12.31 13.59 -8.19
CA VAL A 225 -11.87 14.87 -8.81
C VAL A 225 -12.99 15.53 -9.62
N SER A 226 -14.12 14.84 -9.86
CA SER A 226 -15.22 15.32 -10.70
C SER A 226 -16.25 16.21 -9.99
N GLU A 227 -15.85 16.93 -8.93
CA GLU A 227 -16.64 18.02 -8.32
C GLU A 227 -15.79 19.30 -8.22
#